data_AF-A0A849MX39-F1
#
_entry.id   AF-A0A849MX39-F1
#
_cell.length_a   1.000
_cell.length_b   1.000
_cell.length_c   1.000
_cell.angle_alpha   90.00
_cell.angle_beta   90.00
_cell.angle_gamma   90.00
#
_symmetry.space_group_name_H-M   'P 1'
#
loop_
_entity.id
_entity.type
_entity.pdbx_description
1 polymer ?
#
loop_
_entity_poly.entity_id
_entity_poly.type
_entity_poly.pdbx_seq_one_letter_code
_entity_poly.pdbx_strand_id
1 'polypeptide(L)'
;MQLSRWLVAALLGLGLGWMIETAGAAAQAAGEAAPSPEMAVQGRRLYTRHCSHCHGIRMVNPGNSSFDLRKFPHDDKARFLASVTKGKNTMPAWGDMLTPEEIEQIWAYVLTGGRT
;
A
#
# COMPACT_ATOMS: atom_id res chain seq x y z
N MET A 1 36.68 -51.67 -15.16
CA MET A 1 37.25 -50.73 -14.16
C MET A 1 36.14 -50.44 -13.17
N GLN A 2 35.90 -51.35 -12.23
CA GLN A 2 36.32 -51.25 -10.82
C GLN A 2 35.78 -49.99 -10.12
N LEU A 3 34.74 -50.19 -9.31
CA LEU A 3 34.76 -50.14 -7.83
C LEU A 3 34.55 -48.69 -7.36
N SER A 4 33.39 -48.36 -6.79
CA SER A 4 33.12 -48.54 -5.36
C SER A 4 31.64 -48.15 -5.16
N ARG A 5 30.74 -49.06 -4.72
CA ARG A 5 30.39 -49.28 -3.29
C ARG A 5 30.13 -47.89 -2.65
N TRP A 6 28.92 -47.51 -2.23
CA TRP A 6 28.09 -48.20 -1.27
C TRP A 6 26.62 -47.77 -1.43
N LEU A 7 25.76 -48.75 -1.71
CA LEU A 7 24.40 -48.80 -1.18
C LEU A 7 24.51 -48.95 0.34
N VAL A 8 23.87 -48.07 1.10
CA VAL A 8 23.41 -48.38 2.46
C VAL A 8 21.93 -48.04 2.51
N ALA A 9 21.11 -49.07 2.27
CA ALA A 9 19.75 -49.12 2.76
C ALA A 9 19.80 -49.52 4.23
N ALA A 10 19.13 -48.77 5.11
CA ALA A 10 18.74 -49.21 6.45
C ALA A 10 17.39 -48.54 6.75
N LEU A 11 16.30 -49.24 6.48
CA LEU A 11 15.53 -50.05 7.44
C LEU A 11 14.62 -49.21 8.34
N LEU A 12 13.32 -49.27 7.99
CA LEU A 12 12.13 -49.23 8.83
C LEU A 12 12.36 -49.00 10.33
N GLY A 13 12.14 -47.76 10.77
CA GLY A 13 11.79 -47.45 12.16
C GLY A 13 10.30 -47.07 12.22
N LEU A 14 9.46 -47.97 12.72
CA LEU A 14 8.15 -47.64 13.27
C LEU A 14 8.40 -46.84 14.55
N GLY A 15 8.10 -45.54 14.55
CA GLY A 15 8.31 -44.68 15.70
C GLY A 15 7.57 -43.36 15.56
N LEU A 16 6.40 -43.32 16.20
CA LEU A 16 5.67 -42.16 16.71
C LEU A 16 6.21 -40.75 16.39
N GLY A 17 5.32 -39.95 15.81
CA GLY A 17 5.46 -38.51 15.72
C GLY A 17 6.16 -38.13 14.43
N TRP A 18 5.44 -37.41 13.60
CA TRP A 18 5.84 -36.13 13.03
C TRP A 18 4.56 -35.70 12.31
N MET A 19 3.66 -35.15 13.12
CA MET A 19 2.59 -34.28 12.64
C MET A 19 3.31 -33.14 11.93
N ILE A 20 3.58 -33.30 10.64
CA ILE A 20 3.86 -32.15 9.79
C ILE A 20 2.50 -31.50 9.62
N GLU A 21 2.15 -30.71 10.63
CA GLU A 21 1.15 -29.67 10.54
C GLU A 21 1.66 -28.71 9.48
N THR A 22 1.33 -28.97 8.22
CA THR A 22 1.44 -27.96 7.17
C THR A 22 0.40 -26.91 7.50
N ALA A 23 0.72 -26.02 8.45
CA ALA A 23 0.12 -24.71 8.55
C ALA A 23 0.44 -24.04 7.21
N GLY A 24 -0.48 -24.20 6.26
CA GLY A 24 -0.46 -23.49 5.00
C GLY A 24 -0.38 -22.02 5.35
N ALA A 25 0.78 -21.44 5.12
CA ALA A 25 0.95 -20.00 5.07
C ALA A 25 0.07 -19.50 3.93
N ALA A 26 -1.19 -19.23 4.24
CA ALA A 26 -1.99 -18.23 3.55
C ALA A 26 -1.44 -16.87 3.95
N ALA A 27 -0.16 -16.63 3.67
CA ALA A 27 0.27 -15.31 3.31
C ALA A 27 -0.32 -15.11 1.92
N GLN A 28 -1.57 -14.63 1.86
CA GLN A 28 -2.06 -13.99 0.65
C GLN A 28 -0.95 -13.06 0.20
N ALA A 29 -0.38 -13.37 -0.96
CA ALA A 29 0.36 -12.41 -1.74
C ALA A 29 -0.55 -11.19 -1.81
N ALA A 30 -0.18 -10.13 -1.10
CA ALA A 30 -0.76 -8.81 -1.26
C ALA A 30 -0.29 -8.30 -2.63
N GLY A 31 -0.84 -8.91 -3.69
CA GLY A 31 -0.96 -8.24 -4.96
C GLY A 31 -1.79 -6.99 -4.70
N GLU A 32 -1.36 -5.88 -5.29
CA GLU A 32 -1.95 -4.55 -5.14
C GLU A 32 -3.47 -4.62 -5.34
N ALA A 33 -4.20 -4.84 -4.24
CA ALA A 33 -5.64 -4.88 -4.26
C ALA A 33 -6.12 -3.47 -4.56
N ALA A 34 -7.11 -3.35 -5.45
CA ALA A 34 -7.74 -2.06 -5.70
C ALA A 34 -8.18 -1.44 -4.35
N PRO A 35 -7.98 -0.13 -4.14
CA PRO A 35 -8.27 0.48 -2.86
C PRO A 35 -9.72 0.27 -2.41
N SER A 36 -9.93 -0.18 -1.17
CA SER A 36 -11.28 -0.43 -0.65
C SER A 36 -12.01 0.88 -0.29
N PRO A 37 -13.36 0.87 -0.21
CA PRO A 37 -14.12 2.02 0.26
C PRO A 37 -13.71 2.51 1.65
N GLU A 38 -13.36 1.59 2.56
CA GLU A 38 -12.89 1.91 3.91
C GLU A 38 -11.57 2.68 3.87
N MET A 39 -10.64 2.29 2.99
CA MET A 39 -9.39 3.04 2.80
C MET A 39 -9.67 4.48 2.35
N ALA A 40 -10.62 4.68 1.44
CA ALA A 40 -10.99 6.02 0.99
C ALA A 40 -11.64 6.85 2.12
N VAL A 41 -12.40 6.24 3.03
CA VAL A 41 -12.93 6.92 4.23
C VAL A 41 -11.82 7.34 5.18
N GLN A 42 -10.82 6.49 5.43
CA GLN A 42 -9.65 6.86 6.25
C GLN A 42 -8.80 7.94 5.55
N GLY A 43 -8.60 7.79 4.25
CA GLY A 43 -7.96 8.76 3.38
C GLY A 43 -8.59 10.13 3.44
N ARG A 44 -9.93 10.21 3.46
CA ARG A 44 -10.65 11.48 3.65
C ARG A 44 -10.28 12.16 4.96
N ARG A 45 -10.16 11.39 6.05
CA ARG A 45 -9.81 11.94 7.38
C ARG A 45 -8.37 12.49 7.37
N LEU A 46 -7.43 11.72 6.82
CA LEU A 46 -6.03 12.14 6.65
C LEU A 46 -5.92 13.38 5.78
N TYR A 47 -6.53 13.36 4.59
CA TYR A 47 -6.60 14.49 3.68
C TYR A 47 -7.16 15.75 4.37
N THR A 48 -8.22 15.60 5.15
CA THR A 48 -8.84 16.72 5.85
C THR A 48 -7.87 17.38 6.83
N ARG A 49 -7.08 16.59 7.58
CA ARG A 49 -6.10 17.10 8.54
C ARG A 49 -4.87 17.74 7.89
N HIS A 50 -4.34 17.14 6.82
CA HIS A 50 -3.01 17.51 6.31
C HIS A 50 -3.04 18.30 5.00
N CYS A 51 -4.05 18.10 4.15
CA CYS A 51 -4.04 18.57 2.76
C CYS A 51 -5.08 19.66 2.48
N SER A 52 -6.22 19.62 3.18
CA SER A 52 -7.40 20.43 2.87
C SER A 52 -7.21 21.94 3.05
N HIS A 53 -6.22 22.36 3.84
CA HIS A 53 -5.91 23.78 4.01
C HIS A 53 -5.54 24.45 2.68
N CYS A 54 -4.77 23.75 1.84
CA CYS A 54 -4.35 24.25 0.53
C CYS A 54 -5.29 23.77 -0.58
N HIS A 55 -5.59 22.47 -0.62
CA HIS A 55 -6.36 21.86 -1.71
C HIS A 55 -7.89 21.94 -1.51
N GLY A 56 -8.32 22.52 -0.39
CA GLY A 56 -9.71 22.76 -0.04
C GLY A 56 -10.46 21.53 0.44
N ILE A 57 -11.65 21.78 0.98
CA ILE A 57 -12.56 20.73 1.45
C ILE A 57 -13.05 19.93 0.24
N ARG A 58 -13.01 18.59 0.37
CA ARG A 58 -13.40 17.67 -0.71
C ARG A 58 -12.67 17.91 -2.03
N MET A 59 -11.40 18.36 -1.95
CA MET A 59 -10.54 18.60 -3.10
C MET A 59 -11.00 19.74 -4.02
N VAL A 60 -11.96 20.56 -3.57
CA VAL A 60 -12.41 21.74 -4.29
C VAL A 60 -11.46 22.89 -3.99
N ASN A 61 -10.75 23.36 -5.01
CA ASN A 61 -9.80 24.46 -4.85
C ASN A 61 -10.48 25.70 -4.21
N PRO A 62 -9.96 26.24 -3.09
CA PRO A 62 -10.53 27.40 -2.41
C PRO A 62 -10.18 28.76 -3.04
N GLY A 63 -9.60 28.79 -4.25
CA GLY A 63 -9.19 30.01 -4.96
C GLY A 63 -7.75 30.43 -4.70
N ASN A 64 -6.90 29.51 -4.26
CA ASN A 64 -5.47 29.76 -4.04
C ASN A 64 -4.62 29.18 -5.20
N SER A 65 -3.29 29.19 -5.03
CA SER A 65 -2.35 28.69 -6.03
C SER A 65 -2.30 27.16 -6.16
N SER A 66 -3.01 26.42 -5.29
CA SER A 66 -3.21 24.98 -5.52
C SER A 66 -4.10 24.76 -6.73
N PHE A 67 -4.14 23.53 -7.24
CA PHE A 67 -5.07 23.13 -8.28
C PHE A 67 -6.16 22.23 -7.70
N ASP A 68 -7.29 22.18 -8.40
CA ASP A 68 -8.43 21.34 -8.04
C ASP A 68 -8.07 19.86 -8.23
N LEU A 69 -7.91 19.14 -7.12
CA LEU A 69 -7.46 17.74 -7.15
C LEU A 69 -8.52 16.79 -7.72
N ARG A 70 -9.77 17.22 -7.91
CA ARG A 70 -10.79 16.41 -8.62
C ARG A 70 -10.48 16.26 -10.11
N LYS A 71 -9.55 17.07 -10.64
CA LYS A 71 -9.00 16.96 -11.99
C LYS A 71 -7.67 16.21 -12.04
N PHE A 72 -7.19 15.69 -10.91
CA PHE A 72 -5.98 14.88 -10.89
C PHE A 72 -6.24 13.55 -11.62
N PRO A 73 -5.37 13.13 -12.55
CA PRO A 73 -5.48 11.88 -13.28
C PRO A 73 -5.37 10.67 -12.33
N HIS A 74 -6.30 9.74 -12.45
CA HIS A 74 -6.39 8.57 -11.57
C HIS A 74 -5.36 7.48 -11.90
N ASP A 75 -4.69 7.57 -13.05
CA ASP A 75 -3.65 6.65 -13.52
C ASP A 75 -2.23 7.13 -13.19
N ASP A 76 -2.06 8.31 -12.58
CA ASP A 76 -0.74 8.91 -12.28
C ASP A 76 -0.38 8.83 -10.79
N LYS A 77 -0.43 7.60 -10.24
CA LYS A 77 -0.03 7.32 -8.84
C LYS A 77 1.41 7.74 -8.56
N ALA A 78 2.31 7.58 -9.53
CA ALA A 78 3.72 7.96 -9.39
C ALA A 78 3.89 9.46 -9.13
N ARG A 79 3.17 10.32 -9.87
CA ARG A 79 3.19 11.76 -9.62
C ARG A 79 2.58 12.14 -8.28
N PHE A 80 1.52 11.43 -7.86
CA PHE A 80 0.94 11.61 -6.53
C PHE A 80 1.97 11.31 -5.45
N LEU A 81 2.59 10.12 -5.49
CA LEU A 81 3.60 9.70 -4.52
C LEU A 81 4.77 10.68 -4.48
N ALA A 82 5.31 11.07 -5.64
CA ALA A 82 6.40 12.05 -5.70
C ALA A 82 6.01 13.39 -5.05
N SER A 83 4.81 13.90 -5.34
CA SER A 83 4.35 15.19 -4.81
C SER A 83 4.10 15.14 -3.30
N VAL A 84 3.48 14.06 -2.80
CA VAL A 84 3.16 13.91 -1.38
C VAL A 84 4.40 13.60 -0.55
N THR A 85 5.25 12.69 -1.01
CA THR A 85 6.43 12.28 -0.24
C THR A 85 7.54 13.33 -0.27
N LYS A 86 7.79 13.96 -1.42
CA LYS A 86 8.91 14.89 -1.61
C LYS A 86 8.51 16.37 -1.62
N GLY A 87 7.22 16.66 -1.57
CA GLY A 87 6.70 18.02 -1.75
C GLY A 87 6.75 18.49 -3.20
N LYS A 88 6.15 19.65 -3.47
CA LYS A 88 6.15 20.29 -4.79
C LYS A 88 5.89 21.78 -4.68
N ASN A 89 6.83 22.61 -5.16
CA ASN A 89 6.75 24.07 -5.01
C ASN A 89 6.56 24.44 -3.52
N THR A 90 5.44 25.09 -3.18
CA THR A 90 5.06 25.46 -1.82
C THR A 90 4.34 24.32 -1.05
N MET A 91 4.04 23.19 -1.70
CA MET A 91 3.48 22.01 -1.03
C MET A 91 4.57 21.31 -0.21
N PRO A 92 4.38 21.13 1.11
CA PRO A 92 5.37 20.49 1.98
C PRO A 92 5.54 19.01 1.65
N ALA A 93 6.70 18.45 2.00
CA ALA A 93 6.98 17.03 1.94
C ALA A 93 6.39 16.31 3.16
N TRP A 94 5.61 15.27 2.93
CA TRP A 94 4.93 14.50 3.98
C TRP A 94 5.55 13.12 4.23
N GLY A 95 6.59 12.75 3.49
CA GLY A 95 7.17 11.40 3.53
C GLY A 95 7.72 10.99 4.89
N ASP A 96 8.15 11.94 5.72
CA ASP A 96 8.66 11.68 7.07
C ASP A 96 7.57 11.77 8.17
N MET A 97 6.37 12.25 7.83
CA MET A 97 5.27 12.46 8.77
C MET A 97 4.14 11.45 8.60
N LEU A 98 3.91 10.97 7.37
CA LEU A 98 2.88 10.00 7.04
C LEU A 98 3.50 8.64 6.76
N THR A 99 2.90 7.59 7.30
CA THR A 99 3.28 6.22 6.97
C THR A 99 2.92 5.88 5.52
N PRO A 100 3.56 4.86 4.91
CA PRO A 100 3.21 4.41 3.57
C PRO A 100 1.73 4.05 3.43
N GLU A 101 1.17 3.37 4.44
CA GLU A 101 -0.25 3.00 4.49
C GLU A 101 -1.17 4.22 4.51
N GLU A 102 -0.85 5.26 5.28
CA GLU A 102 -1.63 6.50 5.29
C GLU A 102 -1.58 7.22 3.93
N ILE A 103 -0.44 7.19 3.24
CA ILE A 103 -0.30 7.76 1.90
C ILE A 103 -1.17 6.98 0.89
N GLU A 104 -1.22 5.65 1.00
CA GLU A 104 -2.11 4.81 0.18
C GLU A 104 -3.60 5.07 0.47
N GLN A 105 -3.96 5.31 1.74
CA GLN A 105 -5.31 5.71 2.09
C GLN A 105 -5.67 7.07 1.49
N ILE A 106 -4.76 8.06 1.53
CA ILE A 106 -4.98 9.35 0.87
C ILE A 106 -5.13 9.15 -0.64
N TRP A 107 -4.31 8.30 -1.26
CA TRP A 107 -4.45 7.95 -2.68
C TRP A 107 -5.82 7.37 -3.00
N ALA A 108 -6.29 6.42 -2.17
CA ALA A 108 -7.63 5.85 -2.30
C ALA A 108 -8.73 6.93 -2.30
N TYR A 109 -8.58 7.95 -1.46
CA TYR A 109 -9.50 9.09 -1.44
C TYR A 109 -9.37 10.00 -2.66
N VAL A 110 -8.16 10.24 -3.17
CA VAL A 110 -7.96 11.01 -4.42
C VAL A 110 -8.70 10.36 -5.59
N LEU A 111 -8.63 9.02 -5.70
CA LEU A 111 -9.33 8.25 -6.73
C LEU A 111 -10.86 8.40 -6.68
N THR A 112 -11.43 8.78 -5.54
CA THR A 112 -12.86 9.03 -5.46
C THR A 112 -13.27 10.39 -6.00
N GLY A 113 -12.33 11.29 -6.29
CA GLY A 113 -12.62 12.66 -6.72
C GLY A 113 -13.36 13.49 -5.68
N GLY A 114 -13.16 13.20 -4.39
CA GLY A 114 -13.68 14.01 -3.27
C GLY A 114 -15.05 13.56 -2.80
N ARG A 115 -15.43 12.34 -3.17
CA ARG A 115 -16.64 11.64 -2.75
C ARG A 115 -16.26 10.62 -1.69
N THR A 116 -16.65 10.81 -0.44
CA THR A 116 -16.83 9.77 0.59
C THR A 116 -17.38 10.41 1.85
#